data_AF-A0A923ESG4-F1
#
_entry.id   AF-A0A923ESG4-F1
#
_cell.length_a   1.000
_cell.length_b   1.000
_cell.length_c   1.000
_cell.angle_alpha   90.00
_cell.angle_beta   90.00
_cell.angle_gamma   90.00
#
_symmetry.space_group_name_H-M   'P 1'
#
loop_
_entity.id
_entity.type
_entity.pdbx_description
1 polymer ?
#
loop_
_entity_poly.entity_id
_entity_poly.type
_entity_poly.pdbx_seq_one_letter_code
_entity_poly.pdbx_strand_id
1 'polypeptide(L)'
;MDPDGYLLLAGPLRRRPRTRAPNDRNGPKPPGAPQTPRTPGAPGTPPPVRGGVVELHISLDELDRYAADPQLAGWHPLLAEIARAWADRDTRRARLDADPTARFARGPLATHVQVRDRTCVGPGCTRPARRSELDHTTDHDHGGPTVPANIGPCCGRHHADKDRGWTLTQPEPGRFCWRSPLGRTYRTRGEPVRPDLPDPDPDAEPREEPGEQSAAETDRDLRKHDTPLLRRPATDPPLPPPPQPKPKPKPDDEPPPF
;
A
#
# COMPACT_ATOMS: atom_id res chain seq x y z
N MET A 1 -4.22 14.29 8.88
CA MET A 1 -2.76 14.21 8.72
C MET A 1 -2.13 15.23 9.65
N ASP A 2 -0.82 15.20 9.86
CA ASP A 2 -0.12 16.37 10.42
C ASP A 2 0.01 17.47 9.33
N PRO A 3 0.45 18.69 9.69
CA PRO A 3 0.65 19.77 8.71
C PRO A 3 1.64 19.41 7.59
N ASP A 4 2.56 18.49 7.86
CA ASP A 4 3.57 18.04 6.88
C ASP A 4 3.04 16.91 5.95
N GLY A 5 1.75 16.60 5.98
CA GLY A 5 1.11 15.65 5.06
C GLY A 5 1.23 14.17 5.45
N TYR A 6 1.59 13.86 6.70
CA TYR A 6 1.78 12.48 7.16
C TYR A 6 0.58 11.94 7.93
N LEU A 7 0.43 10.62 7.82
CA LEU A 7 -0.72 9.91 8.37
C LEU A 7 -0.64 9.78 9.90
N LEU A 8 -1.67 10.29 10.59
CA LEU A 8 -1.77 10.22 12.06
C LEU A 8 -2.56 9.01 12.56
N LEU A 9 -3.52 8.52 11.77
CA LEU A 9 -4.37 7.40 12.14
C LEU A 9 -4.88 6.74 10.86
N ALA A 10 -4.92 5.41 10.86
CA ALA A 10 -5.44 4.63 9.77
C ALA A 10 -6.28 3.48 10.33
N GLY A 11 -7.38 3.19 9.66
CA GLY A 11 -8.26 2.10 10.07
C GLY A 11 -9.17 1.71 8.93
N PRO A 12 -9.54 0.41 8.83
CA PRO A 12 -10.40 -0.04 7.76
C PRO A 12 -11.84 0.44 7.97
N LEU A 13 -12.53 0.72 6.85
CA LEU A 13 -13.98 0.79 6.79
C LEU A 13 -14.45 -0.35 5.88
N ARG A 14 -15.15 -1.34 6.44
CA ARG A 14 -15.61 -2.50 5.67
C ARG A 14 -17.07 -2.33 5.29
N ARG A 15 -17.36 -2.14 4.00
CA ARG A 15 -18.69 -2.41 3.43
C ARG A 15 -18.71 -3.82 2.86
N ARG A 16 -19.66 -4.65 3.30
CA ARG A 16 -20.00 -5.87 2.56
C ARG A 16 -20.80 -5.46 1.32
N PRO A 17 -20.50 -6.00 0.12
CA PRO A 17 -21.36 -5.81 -1.04
C PRO A 17 -22.77 -6.28 -0.67
N ARG A 18 -23.79 -5.46 -0.96
CA ARG A 18 -25.21 -5.74 -0.65
C ARG A 18 -25.81 -6.88 -1.50
N THR A 19 -25.01 -7.70 -2.17
CA THR A 19 -25.47 -8.64 -3.20
C THR A 19 -25.51 -10.11 -2.77
N ARG A 20 -25.75 -10.41 -1.49
CA ARG A 20 -26.08 -11.79 -1.10
C ARG A 20 -27.44 -11.81 -0.40
N ALA A 21 -28.47 -12.18 -1.16
CA ALA A 21 -29.72 -12.63 -0.59
C ALA A 21 -29.44 -13.77 0.42
N PRO A 22 -30.19 -13.86 1.53
CA PRO A 22 -30.06 -14.96 2.48
C PRO A 22 -30.27 -16.28 1.74
N ASN A 23 -29.34 -17.22 1.90
CA ASN A 23 -29.36 -18.49 1.21
C ASN A 23 -30.24 -19.45 2.03
N ASP A 24 -31.53 -19.51 1.74
CA ASP A 24 -32.45 -20.53 2.28
C ASP A 24 -32.10 -21.90 1.67
N ARG A 25 -31.11 -22.56 2.27
CA ARG A 25 -30.62 -23.89 1.86
C ARG A 25 -31.18 -25.05 2.69
N ASN A 26 -32.27 -24.86 3.43
CA ASN A 26 -32.89 -25.92 4.24
C ASN A 26 -34.41 -26.00 4.03
N GLY A 27 -34.85 -26.34 2.82
CA GLY A 27 -36.23 -26.75 2.55
C GLY A 27 -36.25 -27.97 1.62
N PRO A 28 -37.05 -29.02 1.88
CA PRO A 28 -37.10 -30.19 1.02
C PRO A 28 -37.74 -29.84 -0.32
N LYS A 29 -37.11 -30.28 -1.41
CA LYS A 29 -37.57 -30.06 -2.80
C LYS A 29 -38.80 -30.93 -3.10
N PRO A 30 -39.95 -30.37 -3.53
CA PRO A 30 -41.07 -31.18 -3.98
C PRO A 30 -40.85 -31.65 -5.43
N PRO A 31 -41.32 -32.86 -5.81
CA PRO A 31 -41.16 -33.37 -7.16
C PRO A 31 -42.32 -32.92 -8.07
N GLY A 32 -41.99 -32.49 -9.30
CA GLY A 32 -42.92 -32.40 -10.42
C GLY A 32 -43.55 -31.02 -10.64
N ALA A 33 -43.00 -30.23 -11.56
CA ALA A 33 -43.73 -29.16 -12.24
C ALA A 33 -43.24 -29.02 -13.71
N PRO A 34 -44.11 -28.68 -14.67
CA PRO A 34 -43.78 -28.71 -16.10
C PRO A 34 -42.91 -27.52 -16.50
N GLN A 35 -42.05 -27.73 -17.49
CA GLN A 35 -41.20 -26.68 -18.07
C GLN A 35 -42.06 -25.74 -18.94
N THR A 36 -42.17 -24.47 -18.55
CA THR A 36 -42.74 -23.41 -19.40
C THR A 36 -41.67 -22.81 -20.32
N PRO A 37 -42.03 -22.31 -21.51
CA PRO A 37 -41.06 -21.75 -22.46
C PRO A 37 -40.52 -20.40 -21.96
N ARG A 38 -39.23 -20.17 -22.25
CA ARG A 38 -38.46 -18.97 -21.88
C ARG A 38 -38.92 -17.75 -22.69
N THR A 39 -39.42 -16.72 -22.01
CA THR A 39 -39.59 -15.37 -22.57
C THR A 39 -38.25 -14.62 -22.53
N PRO A 40 -37.84 -13.86 -23.57
CA PRO A 40 -36.63 -13.04 -23.53
C PRO A 40 -36.90 -11.65 -22.91
N GLY A 41 -35.96 -11.19 -22.08
CA GLY A 41 -35.74 -9.76 -21.82
C GLY A 41 -36.22 -9.22 -20.47
N ALA A 42 -35.59 -9.65 -19.37
CA ALA A 42 -35.52 -8.83 -18.15
C ALA A 42 -34.09 -8.28 -18.01
N PRO A 43 -33.90 -7.03 -17.55
CA PRO A 43 -32.57 -6.42 -17.46
C PRO A 43 -31.68 -7.26 -16.56
N GLY A 44 -30.56 -7.72 -17.14
CA GLY A 44 -29.63 -8.64 -16.50
C GLY A 44 -29.12 -8.08 -15.18
N THR A 45 -29.06 -8.95 -14.16
CA THR A 45 -28.35 -8.68 -12.92
C THR A 45 -26.93 -8.18 -13.27
N PRO A 46 -26.48 -7.05 -12.68
CA PRO A 46 -25.13 -6.56 -12.96
C PRO A 46 -24.11 -7.66 -12.63
N PRO A 47 -23.05 -7.80 -13.43
CA PRO A 47 -22.05 -8.83 -13.22
C PRO A 47 -21.45 -8.69 -11.81
N PRO A 48 -21.04 -9.81 -11.18
CA PRO A 48 -20.46 -9.76 -9.84
C PRO A 48 -19.21 -8.89 -9.87
N VAL A 49 -19.28 -7.74 -9.18
CA VAL A 49 -18.12 -6.90 -8.96
C VAL A 49 -17.15 -7.63 -8.03
N ARG A 50 -15.90 -7.83 -8.48
CA ARG A 50 -14.83 -8.25 -7.57
C ARG A 50 -14.60 -7.10 -6.59
N GLY A 51 -14.79 -7.35 -5.30
CA GLY A 51 -14.51 -6.34 -4.28
C GLY A 51 -13.05 -5.88 -4.35
N GLY A 52 -12.82 -4.60 -4.09
CA GLY A 52 -11.49 -3.99 -3.99
C GLY A 52 -11.29 -3.30 -2.64
N VAL A 53 -10.03 -3.07 -2.27
CA VAL A 53 -9.69 -2.18 -1.16
C VAL A 53 -9.34 -0.83 -1.75
N VAL A 54 -10.04 0.22 -1.31
CA VAL A 54 -9.72 1.60 -1.64
C VAL A 54 -9.09 2.22 -0.40
N GLU A 55 -7.88 2.75 -0.54
CA GLU A 55 -7.21 3.53 0.48
C GLU A 55 -7.51 5.00 0.22
N LEU A 56 -8.36 5.60 1.06
CA LEU A 56 -8.72 7.02 0.98
C LEU A 56 -7.89 7.81 1.99
N HIS A 57 -7.24 8.86 1.50
CA HIS A 57 -6.37 9.72 2.29
C HIS A 57 -6.85 11.17 2.21
N ILE A 58 -7.53 11.60 3.27
CA ILE A 58 -8.21 12.89 3.35
C ILE A 58 -8.12 13.43 4.78
N SER A 59 -7.99 14.75 4.94
CA SER A 59 -8.13 15.39 6.26
C SER A 59 -9.59 15.39 6.73
N LEU A 60 -9.84 15.63 8.01
CA LEU A 60 -11.22 15.74 8.50
C LEU A 60 -11.91 17.00 7.96
N ASP A 61 -11.20 18.13 7.90
CA ASP A 61 -11.73 19.38 7.36
C ASP A 61 -12.11 19.25 5.87
N GLU A 62 -11.33 18.48 5.11
CA GLU A 62 -11.65 18.19 3.72
C GLU A 62 -12.83 17.26 3.57
N LEU A 63 -12.95 16.26 4.46
CA LEU A 63 -14.09 15.37 4.48
C LEU A 63 -15.38 16.15 4.75
N ASP A 64 -15.35 17.10 5.69
CA ASP A 64 -16.47 17.98 5.99
C ASP A 64 -16.79 18.90 4.81
N ARG A 65 -15.76 19.47 4.16
CA ARG A 65 -15.95 20.30 2.95
C ARG A 65 -16.61 19.52 1.83
N TYR A 66 -16.13 18.31 1.51
CA TYR A 66 -16.72 17.48 0.46
C TYR A 66 -18.11 16.97 0.82
N ALA A 67 -18.39 16.75 2.11
CA ALA A 67 -19.73 16.40 2.56
C ALA A 67 -20.74 17.53 2.37
N ALA A 68 -20.29 18.79 2.34
CA ALA A 68 -21.13 19.97 2.10
C ALA A 68 -21.21 20.38 0.61
N ASP A 69 -20.35 19.85 -0.26
CA ASP A 69 -20.26 20.24 -1.67
C ASP A 69 -21.47 19.74 -2.48
N PRO A 70 -22.31 20.62 -3.07
CA PRO A 70 -23.45 20.21 -3.90
C PRO A 70 -23.07 19.36 -5.12
N GLN A 71 -21.88 19.54 -5.68
CA GLN A 71 -21.40 18.75 -6.84
C GLN A 71 -21.18 17.28 -6.46
N LEU A 72 -20.93 17.00 -5.18
CA LEU A 72 -20.72 15.67 -4.64
C LEU A 72 -21.98 15.07 -4.00
N ALA A 73 -23.18 15.62 -4.27
CA ALA A 73 -24.44 15.17 -3.67
C ALA A 73 -24.67 13.65 -3.79
N GLY A 74 -24.28 13.04 -4.92
CA GLY A 74 -24.36 11.59 -5.11
C GLY A 74 -23.50 10.76 -4.14
N TRP A 75 -22.44 11.35 -3.59
CA TRP A 75 -21.49 10.72 -2.67
C TRP A 75 -21.74 11.07 -1.20
N HIS A 76 -22.59 12.06 -0.90
CA HIS A 76 -22.87 12.50 0.48
C HIS A 76 -23.19 11.35 1.46
N PRO A 77 -24.00 10.33 1.10
CA PRO A 77 -24.25 9.21 2.02
C PRO A 77 -22.99 8.42 2.39
N LEU A 78 -22.06 8.26 1.44
CA LEU A 78 -20.77 7.60 1.68
C LEU A 78 -19.86 8.49 2.55
N LEU A 79 -19.76 9.77 2.22
CA LEU A 79 -18.95 10.73 2.96
C LEU A 79 -19.42 10.85 4.42
N ALA A 80 -20.75 10.93 4.64
CA ALA A 80 -21.34 10.93 5.98
C ALA A 80 -21.15 9.61 6.75
N GLU A 81 -21.07 8.46 6.06
CA GLU A 81 -20.69 7.19 6.70
C GLU A 81 -19.24 7.20 7.13
N ILE A 82 -18.33 7.65 6.26
CA ILE A 82 -16.90 7.79 6.59
C ILE A 82 -16.74 8.75 7.78
N ALA A 83 -17.38 9.92 7.74
CA ALA A 83 -17.32 10.91 8.82
C ALA A 83 -17.81 10.32 10.16
N ARG A 84 -18.98 9.67 10.18
CA ARG A 84 -19.49 9.01 11.40
C ARG A 84 -18.56 7.91 11.88
N ALA A 85 -18.00 7.11 10.98
CA ALA A 85 -17.08 6.05 11.35
C ALA A 85 -15.81 6.61 12.02
N TRP A 86 -15.40 7.82 11.67
CA TRP A 86 -14.22 8.52 12.18
C TRP A 86 -14.51 9.55 13.27
N ALA A 87 -15.77 9.78 13.63
CA ALA A 87 -16.14 10.66 14.75
C ALA A 87 -15.50 10.18 16.05
N ASP A 88 -15.48 8.86 16.28
CA ASP A 88 -14.87 8.20 17.46
C ASP A 88 -13.39 7.82 17.24
N ARG A 89 -12.62 8.75 16.67
CA ARG A 89 -11.19 8.55 16.36
C ARG A 89 -10.32 8.30 17.58
N ASP A 90 -10.66 8.84 18.73
CA ASP A 90 -9.87 8.68 19.96
C ASP A 90 -9.95 7.24 20.47
N THR A 91 -11.15 6.64 20.45
CA THR A 91 -11.30 5.20 20.71
C THR A 91 -10.56 4.36 19.69
N ARG A 92 -10.57 4.74 18.40
CA ARG A 92 -9.78 4.04 17.38
C ARG A 92 -8.28 4.11 17.66
N ARG A 93 -7.78 5.27 18.12
CA ARG A 93 -6.38 5.44 18.51
C ARG A 93 -6.04 4.59 19.73
N ALA A 94 -6.88 4.61 20.76
CA ALA A 94 -6.70 3.78 21.95
C ALA A 94 -6.65 2.27 21.63
N ARG A 95 -7.39 1.82 20.62
CA ARG A 95 -7.35 0.41 20.15
C ARG A 95 -6.02 -0.01 19.56
N LEU A 96 -5.16 0.92 19.15
CA LEU A 96 -3.82 0.58 18.66
C LEU A 96 -2.92 0.07 19.80
N ASP A 97 -3.20 0.48 21.03
CA ASP A 97 -2.46 0.11 22.25
C ASP A 97 -3.22 -0.93 23.09
N ALA A 98 -4.25 -1.58 22.54
CA ALA A 98 -5.15 -2.43 23.30
C ALA A 98 -4.52 -3.70 23.87
N ASP A 99 -3.43 -4.19 23.26
CA ASP A 99 -2.73 -5.41 23.67
C ASP A 99 -1.21 -5.22 23.59
N PRO A 100 -0.62 -4.45 24.54
CA PRO A 100 0.81 -4.14 24.52
C PRO A 100 1.68 -5.34 24.86
N THR A 101 1.13 -6.41 25.45
CA THR A 101 1.88 -7.61 25.82
C THR A 101 1.89 -8.67 24.71
N ALA A 102 1.05 -8.54 23.68
CA ALA A 102 1.06 -9.40 22.50
C ALA A 102 2.46 -9.54 21.90
N ARG A 103 2.85 -10.74 21.49
CA ARG A 103 4.14 -10.97 20.81
C ARG A 103 4.19 -10.36 19.40
N PHE A 104 3.04 -10.24 18.72
CA PHE A 104 2.99 -9.79 17.33
C PHE A 104 1.92 -8.71 17.14
N ALA A 105 2.25 -7.66 16.40
CA ALA A 105 1.27 -6.66 15.98
C ALA A 105 0.23 -7.30 15.04
N ARG A 106 -1.05 -7.17 15.38
CA ARG A 106 -2.18 -7.74 14.62
C ARG A 106 -3.33 -6.74 14.51
N GLY A 107 -4.32 -7.06 13.67
CA GLY A 107 -5.60 -6.35 13.62
C GLY A 107 -5.46 -4.85 13.32
N PRO A 108 -6.07 -3.96 14.14
CA PRO A 108 -6.00 -2.52 13.95
C PRO A 108 -4.57 -1.97 13.94
N LEU A 109 -3.72 -2.40 14.88
CA LEU A 109 -2.32 -1.94 14.96
C LEU A 109 -1.54 -2.29 13.70
N ALA A 110 -1.62 -3.56 13.26
CA ALA A 110 -0.93 -4.00 12.05
C ALA A 110 -1.39 -3.23 10.81
N THR A 111 -2.70 -3.02 10.68
CA THR A 111 -3.28 -2.24 9.58
C THR A 111 -2.79 -0.80 9.62
N HIS A 112 -2.79 -0.19 10.81
CA HIS A 112 -2.36 1.19 10.98
C HIS A 112 -0.90 1.39 10.57
N VAL A 113 0.01 0.56 11.09
CA VAL A 113 1.44 0.63 10.79
C VAL A 113 1.72 0.41 9.29
N GLN A 114 1.06 -0.57 8.67
CA GLN A 114 1.25 -0.85 7.24
C GLN A 114 0.82 0.31 6.34
N VAL A 115 -0.30 0.97 6.66
CA VAL A 115 -0.79 2.12 5.89
C VAL A 115 0.04 3.38 6.18
N ARG A 116 0.46 3.58 7.44
CA ARG A 116 1.29 4.72 7.85
C ARG A 116 2.65 4.71 7.15
N ASP A 117 3.35 3.57 7.21
CA ASP A 117 4.76 3.51 6.82
C ASP A 117 4.97 3.07 5.36
N ARG A 118 4.00 2.36 4.77
CA ARG A 118 3.93 1.92 3.35
C ARG A 118 5.02 0.98 2.85
N THR A 119 6.28 1.19 3.24
CA THR A 119 7.45 0.37 2.90
C THR A 119 8.23 0.02 4.16
N CYS A 120 9.22 -0.86 4.02
CA CYS A 120 10.16 -1.16 5.07
C CYS A 120 10.90 0.12 5.54
N VAL A 121 11.06 0.28 6.85
CA VAL A 121 11.70 1.45 7.46
C VAL A 121 13.22 1.43 7.39
N GLY A 122 13.82 0.37 6.85
CA GLY A 122 15.26 0.31 6.63
C GLY A 122 15.72 1.40 5.63
N PRO A 123 16.93 1.98 5.79
CA PRO A 123 17.39 3.08 4.94
C PRO A 123 17.32 2.76 3.44
N GLY A 124 16.54 3.54 2.69
CA GLY A 124 16.38 3.39 1.23
C GLY A 124 15.59 2.15 0.79
N CYS A 125 14.91 1.44 1.70
CA CYS A 125 14.16 0.25 1.33
C CYS A 125 12.79 0.56 0.74
N THR A 126 12.49 -0.01 -0.43
CA THR A 126 11.18 0.14 -1.09
C THR A 126 10.28 -1.08 -0.92
N ARG A 127 10.68 -2.09 -0.12
CA ARG A 127 9.88 -3.30 0.06
C ARG A 127 8.53 -2.93 0.72
N PRO A 128 7.37 -3.31 0.16
CA PRO A 128 6.08 -2.96 0.71
C PRO A 128 5.89 -3.45 2.15
N ALA A 129 5.31 -2.61 3.03
CA ALA A 129 5.06 -2.92 4.43
C ALA A 129 4.19 -4.18 4.60
N ARG A 130 3.23 -4.40 3.69
CA ARG A 130 2.38 -5.61 3.64
C ARG A 130 3.16 -6.92 3.39
N ARG A 131 4.39 -6.82 2.88
CA ARG A 131 5.31 -7.95 2.63
C ARG A 131 6.51 -7.95 3.59
N SER A 132 6.49 -7.07 4.57
CA SER A 132 7.50 -6.93 5.62
C SER A 132 6.94 -7.45 6.93
N GLU A 133 7.83 -7.83 7.83
CA GLU A 133 7.47 -8.15 9.21
C GLU A 133 7.15 -6.86 9.95
N LEU A 134 6.30 -6.92 10.97
CA LEU A 134 6.06 -5.78 11.86
C LEU A 134 6.96 -6.00 13.07
N ASP A 135 8.15 -5.43 12.98
CA ASP A 135 9.25 -5.62 13.92
C ASP A 135 9.20 -4.59 15.04
N HIS A 136 9.62 -5.02 16.22
CA HIS A 136 9.73 -4.14 17.37
C HIS A 136 11.02 -3.33 17.30
N THR A 137 11.00 -2.05 17.66
CA THR A 137 12.25 -1.26 17.73
C THR A 137 13.06 -1.58 18.99
N THR A 138 12.38 -1.77 20.11
CA THR A 138 12.87 -2.43 21.32
C THR A 138 12.26 -3.82 21.33
N ASP A 139 13.08 -4.87 21.26
CA ASP A 139 12.60 -6.23 21.10
C ASP A 139 11.59 -6.64 22.17
N HIS A 140 10.59 -7.41 21.78
CA HIS A 140 9.56 -7.93 22.69
C HIS A 140 10.17 -8.78 23.82
N ASP A 141 11.16 -9.61 23.50
CA ASP A 141 11.86 -10.46 24.48
C ASP A 141 12.68 -9.62 25.50
N HIS A 142 12.99 -8.36 25.17
CA HIS A 142 13.63 -7.38 26.06
C HIS A 142 12.61 -6.46 26.77
N GLY A 143 11.31 -6.82 26.77
CA GLY A 143 10.24 -6.06 27.42
C GLY A 143 9.63 -4.95 26.56
N GLY A 144 9.92 -4.93 25.26
CA GLY A 144 9.35 -3.97 24.32
C GLY A 144 7.84 -4.18 24.11
N PRO A 145 6.98 -3.15 24.33
CA PRO A 145 5.54 -3.29 24.15
C PRO A 145 5.14 -3.31 22.67
N THR A 146 4.03 -3.96 22.36
CA THR A 146 3.42 -4.00 21.02
C THR A 146 2.47 -2.83 20.84
N VAL A 147 3.04 -1.66 20.52
CA VAL A 147 2.35 -0.37 20.39
C VAL A 147 2.86 0.40 19.16
N PRO A 148 2.13 1.40 18.61
CA PRO A 148 2.56 2.18 17.45
C PRO A 148 3.91 2.87 17.59
N ALA A 149 4.31 3.17 18.82
CA ALA A 149 5.57 3.83 19.18
C ALA A 149 6.77 2.87 19.22
N ASN A 150 6.54 1.56 19.13
CA ASN A 150 7.59 0.54 19.18
C ASN A 150 7.48 -0.48 18.04
N ILE A 151 6.64 -0.24 17.03
CA ILE A 151 6.42 -1.16 15.90
C ILE A 151 6.61 -0.40 14.58
N GLY A 152 7.35 -1.02 13.66
CA GLY A 152 7.50 -0.58 12.28
C GLY A 152 7.66 -1.74 11.30
N PRO A 153 7.35 -1.56 10.01
CA PRO A 153 7.59 -2.59 9.02
C PRO A 153 9.09 -2.76 8.75
N CYS A 154 9.62 -3.94 8.99
CA CYS A 154 11.01 -4.29 8.72
C CYS A 154 11.06 -5.54 7.83
N CYS A 155 11.80 -5.49 6.72
CA CYS A 155 11.97 -6.67 5.88
C CYS A 155 12.99 -7.62 6.50
N GLY A 156 12.94 -8.91 6.21
CA GLY A 156 13.87 -9.88 6.80
C GLY A 156 15.37 -9.51 6.69
N ARG A 157 15.77 -8.78 5.64
CA ARG A 157 17.12 -8.21 5.54
C ARG A 157 17.40 -7.18 6.64
N HIS A 158 16.57 -6.15 6.76
CA HIS A 158 16.78 -5.07 7.73
C HIS A 158 16.46 -5.49 9.16
N HIS A 159 15.58 -6.47 9.34
CA HIS A 159 15.37 -7.11 10.63
C HIS A 159 16.68 -7.76 11.10
N ALA A 160 17.30 -8.59 10.25
CA ALA A 160 18.59 -9.21 10.55
C ALA A 160 19.75 -8.21 10.69
N ASP A 161 19.62 -6.96 10.20
CA ASP A 161 20.66 -5.94 10.38
C ASP A 161 20.78 -5.50 11.85
N LYS A 162 19.72 -5.59 12.66
CA LYS A 162 19.74 -5.33 14.11
C LYS A 162 20.72 -6.26 14.85
N ASP A 163 20.82 -7.51 14.40
CA ASP A 163 21.77 -8.49 14.93
C ASP A 163 23.21 -8.30 14.39
N ARG A 164 23.38 -7.42 13.39
CA ARG A 164 24.67 -7.17 12.69
C ARG A 164 25.28 -5.83 13.08
N GLY A 165 24.95 -5.33 14.27
CA GLY A 165 25.49 -4.10 14.84
C GLY A 165 24.80 -2.82 14.36
N TRP A 166 23.67 -2.93 13.65
CA TRP A 166 22.80 -1.77 13.45
C TRP A 166 21.91 -1.56 14.68
N THR A 167 21.67 -0.30 15.02
CA THR A 167 20.72 0.05 16.08
C THR A 167 19.53 0.77 15.47
N LEU A 168 18.33 0.38 15.86
CA LEU A 168 17.08 1.03 15.47
C LEU A 168 16.45 1.67 16.70
N THR A 169 16.10 2.95 16.62
CA THR A 169 15.25 3.62 17.60
C THR A 169 14.06 4.28 16.94
N GLN A 170 12.98 4.45 17.70
CA GLN A 170 11.74 5.08 17.24
C GLN A 170 11.37 6.25 18.18
N PRO A 171 11.90 7.47 17.93
CA PRO A 171 11.63 8.62 18.80
C PRO A 171 10.15 8.98 18.88
N GLU A 172 9.41 8.78 17.79
CA GLU A 172 7.98 9.02 17.69
C GLU A 172 7.31 7.91 16.85
N PRO A 173 6.01 7.62 17.02
CA PRO A 173 5.28 6.73 16.13
C PRO A 173 5.51 7.06 14.65
N GLY A 174 6.10 6.13 13.88
CA GLY A 174 6.37 6.30 12.46
C GLY A 174 7.66 7.06 12.12
N ARG A 175 8.42 7.56 13.09
CA ARG A 175 9.76 8.13 12.88
C ARG A 175 10.81 7.18 13.39
N PHE A 176 11.72 6.78 12.51
CA PHE A 176 12.73 5.77 12.80
C PHE A 176 14.13 6.33 12.60
N CYS A 177 15.06 5.94 13.46
CA CYS A 177 16.45 6.33 13.43
C CYS A 177 17.32 5.07 13.42
N TRP A 178 17.97 4.81 12.30
CA TRP A 178 18.92 3.72 12.13
C TRP A 178 20.33 4.23 12.34
N ARG A 179 21.11 3.56 13.18
CA ARG A 179 22.55 3.79 13.33
C ARG A 179 23.30 2.60 12.77
N SER A 180 24.18 2.85 11.81
CA SER A 180 25.08 1.83 11.27
C SER A 180 26.20 1.47 12.26
N PRO A 181 26.84 0.30 12.11
CA PRO A 181 28.02 -0.08 12.90
C PRO A 181 29.16 0.95 12.85
N LEU A 182 29.29 1.66 11.73
CA LEU A 182 30.28 2.73 11.52
C LEU A 182 29.85 4.09 12.10
N GLY A 183 28.73 4.14 12.82
CA GLY A 183 28.24 5.31 13.52
C GLY A 183 27.46 6.33 12.67
N ARG A 184 27.22 6.06 11.38
CA ARG A 184 26.34 6.90 10.54
C ARG A 184 24.88 6.72 10.96
N THR A 185 24.15 7.84 10.97
CA THR A 185 22.74 7.89 11.35
C THR A 185 21.86 8.17 10.14
N TYR A 186 20.79 7.39 9.99
CA TYR A 186 19.79 7.51 8.93
C TYR A 186 18.42 7.69 9.56
N ARG A 187 17.76 8.80 9.22
CA ARG A 187 16.37 9.04 9.62
C ARG A 187 15.45 8.54 8.51
N THR A 188 14.43 7.79 8.89
CA THR A 188 13.47 7.19 7.98
C THR A 188 12.06 7.41 8.52
N ARG A 189 11.11 7.60 7.60
CA ARG A 189 9.69 7.80 7.88
C ARG A 189 8.94 7.31 6.66
N GLY A 190 7.70 6.84 6.85
CA GLY A 190 6.81 6.61 5.71
C GLY A 190 6.68 7.88 4.88
N GLU A 191 6.65 7.76 3.56
CA GLU A 191 6.47 8.93 2.68
C GLU A 191 5.20 9.73 3.09
N PRO A 192 5.19 11.06 2.91
CA PRO A 192 4.00 11.86 3.13
C PRO A 192 2.90 11.39 2.17
N VAL A 193 1.70 11.23 2.69
CA VAL A 193 0.58 10.67 1.95
C VAL A 193 0.06 11.68 0.91
N ARG A 194 0.21 12.95 1.23
CA ARG A 194 0.10 14.05 0.28
C ARG A 194 1.48 14.68 0.20
N PRO A 195 2.26 14.46 -0.87
CA PRO A 195 3.39 15.31 -1.11
C PRO A 195 2.86 16.74 -1.27
N ASP A 196 3.62 17.74 -0.82
CA ASP A 196 3.37 19.13 -1.22
C ASP A 196 3.44 19.15 -2.75
N LEU A 197 2.27 19.18 -3.38
CA LEU A 197 2.18 19.41 -4.81
C LEU A 197 2.60 20.87 -5.02
N PRO A 198 3.41 21.17 -6.05
CA PRO A 198 3.63 22.56 -6.41
C PRO A 198 2.27 23.23 -6.61
N ASP A 199 2.16 24.50 -6.20
CA ASP A 199 0.97 25.28 -6.46
C ASP A 199 0.59 25.14 -7.94
N PRO A 200 -0.70 24.96 -8.27
CA PRO A 200 -1.11 24.93 -9.66
C PRO A 200 -0.61 26.21 -10.32
N ASP A 201 0.09 26.06 -11.43
CA ASP A 201 0.62 27.19 -12.19
C ASP A 201 -0.54 28.16 -12.46
N PRO A 202 -0.52 29.40 -11.92
CA PRO A 202 -1.62 30.34 -12.09
C PRO A 202 -1.81 30.74 -13.55
N ASP A 203 -0.76 30.57 -14.37
CA ASP A 203 -0.75 30.82 -15.80
C ASP A 203 -0.94 29.52 -16.61
N ALA A 204 -1.31 28.41 -15.96
CA ALA A 204 -1.77 27.23 -16.67
C ALA A 204 -3.04 27.60 -17.42
N GLU A 205 -2.89 27.87 -18.72
CA GLU A 205 -3.99 27.97 -19.67
C GLU A 205 -4.97 26.82 -19.39
N PRO A 206 -6.28 27.09 -19.28
CA PRO A 206 -7.28 26.05 -19.09
C PRO A 206 -7.01 24.96 -20.12
N ARG A 207 -6.58 23.78 -19.65
CA ARG A 207 -6.41 22.66 -20.54
C ARG A 207 -7.77 22.46 -21.17
N GLU A 208 -7.88 22.61 -22.49
CA GLU A 208 -9.12 22.29 -23.20
C GLU A 208 -9.52 20.90 -22.73
N GLU A 209 -10.66 20.83 -22.02
CA GLU A 209 -11.27 19.56 -21.62
C GLU A 209 -11.32 18.72 -22.89
N PRO A 210 -10.56 17.61 -22.99
CA PRO A 210 -10.61 16.79 -24.20
C PRO A 210 -12.05 16.33 -24.32
N GLY A 211 -12.80 16.94 -25.24
CA GLY A 211 -14.25 16.76 -25.35
C GLY A 211 -14.58 15.27 -25.33
N GLU A 212 -15.62 14.89 -24.57
CA GLU A 212 -15.99 13.50 -24.21
C GLU A 212 -15.40 12.44 -25.14
N GLN A 213 -14.16 12.04 -24.89
CA GLN A 213 -13.55 10.96 -25.64
C GLN A 213 -14.14 9.67 -25.09
N SER A 214 -14.70 8.85 -25.98
CA SER A 214 -15.16 7.53 -25.56
C SER A 214 -13.97 6.75 -24.99
N ALA A 215 -14.22 5.85 -24.03
CA ALA A 215 -13.17 5.01 -23.46
C ALA A 215 -12.35 4.25 -24.54
N ALA A 216 -12.95 3.98 -25.70
CA ALA A 216 -12.30 3.37 -26.85
C ALA A 216 -11.33 4.31 -27.60
N GLU A 217 -11.62 5.61 -27.65
CA GLU A 217 -10.73 6.61 -28.21
C GLU A 217 -9.56 6.86 -27.29
N THR A 218 -9.80 6.99 -25.98
CA THR A 218 -8.72 7.12 -24.98
C THR A 218 -7.80 5.90 -24.98
N ASP A 219 -8.34 4.67 -25.06
CA ASP A 219 -7.53 3.44 -25.15
C ASP A 219 -6.68 3.40 -26.43
N ARG A 220 -7.24 3.83 -27.58
CA ARG A 220 -6.49 3.94 -28.84
C ARG A 220 -5.36 4.97 -28.75
N ASP A 221 -5.65 6.11 -28.13
CA ASP A 221 -4.72 7.22 -28.02
C ASP A 221 -3.56 6.91 -27.07
N LEU A 222 -3.83 6.19 -25.96
CA LEU A 222 -2.77 5.70 -25.07
C LEU A 222 -1.85 4.69 -25.76
N ARG A 223 -2.41 3.79 -26.60
CA ARG A 223 -1.63 2.81 -27.36
C ARG A 223 -0.69 3.42 -28.40
N LYS A 224 -0.87 4.69 -28.79
CA LYS A 224 0.09 5.38 -29.68
C LYS A 224 1.45 5.61 -29.01
N HIS A 225 1.46 5.63 -27.68
CA HIS A 225 2.64 5.81 -26.85
C HIS A 225 3.17 4.51 -26.25
N ASP A 226 2.48 3.39 -26.47
CA ASP A 226 3.02 2.06 -26.17
C ASP A 226 4.17 1.77 -27.13
N THR A 227 5.38 2.10 -26.70
CA THR A 227 6.59 1.58 -27.33
C THR A 227 6.46 0.06 -27.30
N PRO A 228 6.55 -0.66 -28.44
CA PRO A 228 6.41 -2.10 -28.42
C PRO A 228 7.61 -2.72 -27.68
N LEU A 229 7.45 -2.92 -26.37
CA LEU A 229 8.44 -3.52 -25.46
C LEU A 229 8.90 -4.92 -25.91
N LEU A 230 8.21 -5.51 -26.89
CA LEU A 230 8.45 -6.85 -27.42
C LEU A 230 8.82 -6.87 -28.91
N ARG A 231 9.07 -5.72 -29.57
CA ARG A 231 9.64 -5.76 -30.92
C ARG A 231 11.10 -6.19 -30.81
N ARG A 232 11.36 -7.46 -31.08
CA ARG A 232 12.72 -7.97 -31.30
C ARG A 232 13.35 -7.12 -32.42
N PRO A 233 14.54 -6.53 -32.22
CA PRO A 233 15.24 -5.82 -33.29
C PRO A 233 15.43 -6.77 -34.48
N ALA A 234 15.37 -6.23 -35.71
CA ALA A 234 15.45 -7.02 -36.94
C ALA A 234 16.76 -7.84 -37.07
N THR A 235 17.78 -7.46 -36.31
CA THR A 235 19.06 -8.14 -36.20
C THR A 235 19.46 -8.20 -34.74
N ASP A 236 19.86 -9.39 -34.28
CA ASP A 236 20.48 -9.54 -32.96
C ASP A 236 21.78 -8.71 -32.94
N PRO A 237 22.10 -7.99 -31.84
CA PRO A 237 23.36 -7.28 -31.72
C PRO A 237 24.54 -8.25 -31.87
N PRO A 238 25.64 -7.86 -32.52
CA PRO A 238 26.79 -8.73 -32.70
C PRO A 238 27.28 -9.23 -31.35
N LEU A 239 27.47 -10.55 -31.24
CA LEU A 239 28.01 -11.19 -30.05
C LEU A 239 29.37 -10.55 -29.71
N PRO A 240 29.64 -10.23 -28.43
CA PRO A 240 30.96 -9.79 -28.03
C PRO A 240 32.00 -10.86 -28.41
N PRO A 241 33.21 -10.46 -28.82
CA PRO A 241 34.26 -11.41 -29.15
C PRO A 241 34.54 -12.31 -27.94
N PRO A 242 34.86 -13.59 -28.16
CA PRO A 242 35.14 -14.51 -27.07
C PRO A 242 36.25 -13.96 -26.18
N PRO A 243 36.17 -14.17 -24.85
CA PRO A 243 37.18 -13.71 -23.93
C PRO A 243 38.54 -14.29 -24.32
N GLN A 244 39.56 -13.43 -24.39
CA GLN A 244 40.92 -13.91 -24.65
C GLN A 244 41.34 -14.89 -23.56
N PRO A 245 42.05 -15.99 -23.91
CA PRO A 245 42.55 -16.93 -22.93
C PRO A 245 43.42 -16.20 -21.92
N LYS A 246 43.14 -16.40 -20.63
CA LYS A 246 43.93 -15.81 -19.54
C LYS A 246 45.40 -16.22 -19.71
N PRO A 247 46.36 -15.29 -19.57
CA PRO A 247 47.77 -15.66 -19.57
C PRO A 247 48.01 -16.67 -18.46
N LYS A 248 48.78 -17.73 -18.77
CA LYS A 248 49.18 -18.72 -17.77
C LYS A 248 49.89 -18.00 -16.62
N PRO A 249 49.57 -18.31 -15.35
CA PRO A 249 50.30 -17.75 -14.22
C PRO A 249 51.77 -18.13 -14.33
N LYS A 250 52.66 -17.17 -14.02
CA LYS A 250 54.10 -17.42 -13.96
C LYS A 250 54.40 -18.35 -12.76
N PRO A 251 55.50 -19.12 -12.80
CA PRO A 251 55.76 -20.20 -11.83
C PRO A 251 56.06 -19.79 -10.38
N ASP A 252 55.95 -18.50 -10.02
CA ASP A 252 56.47 -17.98 -8.74
C ASP A 252 55.38 -17.44 -7.78
N ASP A 253 54.10 -17.65 -8.04
CA ASP A 253 52.99 -17.23 -7.14
C ASP A 253 52.40 -18.42 -6.34
N GLU A 254 53.25 -19.28 -5.77
CA GLU A 254 52.83 -20.25 -4.76
C GLU A 254 53.13 -19.67 -3.36
N PRO A 255 52.12 -19.30 -2.55
CA PRO A 255 52.37 -18.82 -1.20
C PRO A 255 52.96 -19.97 -0.36
N PRO A 256 53.99 -19.70 0.47
CA PRO A 256 54.62 -20.75 1.26
C PRO A 256 53.63 -21.32 2.28
N PRO A 257 53.74 -22.62 2.61
CA PRO A 257 52.78 -23.27 3.49
C PRO A 257 53.02 -22.84 4.93
N PHE A 258 52.04 -22.18 5.56
CA PHE A 258 51.62 -22.36 6.97
C PHE A 258 50.22 -21.78 7.18
#